data_AF-A0AA45WZI5-F1
#
_entry.id   AF-A0AA45WZI5-F1
#
_cell.length_a   1.000
_cell.length_b   1.000
_cell.length_c   1.000
_cell.angle_alpha   90.00
_cell.angle_beta   90.00
_cell.angle_gamma   90.00
#
_symmetry.space_group_name_H-M   'P 1'
#
loop_
_entity.id
_entity.type
_entity.pdbx_description
1 polymer ?
#
loop_
_entity_poly.entity_id
_entity_poly.type
_entity_poly.pdbx_seq_one_letter_code
_entity_poly.pdbx_strand_id
1 'polypeptide(L)'
;MSIQAWIIKKIIKKVIPMDEDFNLRRKKTDQLARKYSVANNIKIQQVKLDDVTCEWAYLENAPLDKVIIYLHGGGFCIGSINTYRHYTSRLAKATGIRVLYVEYRLAPENPFPAALEDTISVYQSLLSQGISSENIILVGDSAGAGLCLSSTLALRDNGDPLPTALVLFSPWTDLTLTSKSLETNVKRDPLVFVDDQKNLVAAYTQGKDVKNPLISPRFGNFNGFPAILIHTGTDEILLDDSLNLVEKARKDGVEATLKLWKGMFHVFSIFPDHTPEGKKSLKEVVAFIHNKWRTSNFVSSSKVQ
;
A
#
# COMPACT_ATOMS: atom_id res chain seq x y z
N MET A 1 -19.58 -4.66 9.00
CA MET A 1 -18.93 -4.00 10.14
C MET A 1 -19.36 -4.67 11.43
N SER A 2 -18.40 -5.21 12.15
CA SER A 2 -18.49 -5.81 13.47
C SER A 2 -18.59 -4.75 14.57
N ILE A 3 -18.96 -5.19 15.78
CA ILE A 3 -19.01 -4.32 16.97
C ILE A 3 -17.61 -3.77 17.28
N GLN A 4 -16.57 -4.60 17.16
CA GLN A 4 -15.18 -4.19 17.37
C GLN A 4 -14.76 -3.08 16.40
N ALA A 5 -15.05 -3.26 15.10
CA ALA A 5 -14.77 -2.25 14.09
C ALA A 5 -15.54 -0.95 14.35
N TRP A 6 -16.80 -1.04 14.79
CA TRP A 6 -17.60 0.12 15.17
C TRP A 6 -17.02 0.87 16.39
N ILE A 7 -16.56 0.15 17.42
CA ILE A 7 -15.89 0.75 18.60
C ILE A 7 -14.61 1.47 18.18
N ILE A 8 -13.74 0.80 17.42
CA ILE A 8 -12.49 1.38 16.92
C ILE A 8 -12.76 2.65 16.13
N LYS A 9 -13.74 2.61 15.22
CA LYS A 9 -14.18 3.77 14.44
C LYS A 9 -14.59 4.96 15.32
N LYS A 10 -15.22 4.73 16.46
CA LYS A 10 -15.58 5.79 17.43
C LYS A 10 -14.38 6.34 18.20
N ILE A 11 -13.39 5.49 18.49
CA ILE A 11 -12.17 5.89 19.21
C ILE A 11 -11.23 6.69 18.31
N ILE A 12 -10.97 6.20 17.09
CA ILE A 12 -10.06 6.84 16.10
C ILE A 12 -10.41 8.32 15.93
N LYS A 13 -11.69 8.63 15.73
CA LYS A 13 -12.18 10.00 15.53
C LYS A 13 -11.81 10.98 16.67
N LYS A 14 -11.51 10.48 17.87
CA LYS A 14 -11.16 11.30 19.05
C LYS A 14 -9.66 11.41 19.31
N VAL A 15 -8.85 10.51 18.75
CA VAL A 15 -7.45 10.28 19.19
C VAL A 15 -6.45 10.70 18.12
N ILE A 16 -6.85 10.79 16.85
CA ILE A 16 -5.90 11.08 15.78
C ILE A 16 -5.51 12.56 15.79
N PRO A 17 -4.21 12.87 15.90
CA PRO A 17 -3.74 14.24 15.86
C PRO A 17 -3.91 14.82 14.45
N MET A 18 -4.66 15.92 14.34
CA MET A 18 -4.66 16.80 13.17
C MET A 18 -3.68 17.96 13.39
N ASP A 19 -2.42 17.66 13.68
CA ASP A 19 -1.40 18.72 13.74
C ASP A 19 -0.96 19.10 12.33
N GLU A 20 -0.78 20.39 12.05
CA GLU A 20 -0.25 20.83 10.74
C GLU A 20 1.23 20.45 10.57
N ASP A 21 1.95 20.23 11.67
CA ASP A 21 3.35 19.78 11.66
C ASP A 21 3.46 18.26 11.44
N PHE A 22 3.94 17.89 10.25
CA PHE A 22 4.20 16.49 9.89
C PHE A 22 5.23 15.81 10.78
N ASN A 23 6.26 16.51 11.28
CA ASN A 23 7.26 15.93 12.15
C ASN A 23 6.68 15.57 13.52
N LEU A 24 5.80 16.42 14.06
CA LEU A 24 5.07 16.11 15.27
C LEU A 24 4.12 14.91 15.06
N ARG A 25 3.42 14.85 13.92
CA ARG A 25 2.55 13.71 13.58
C ARG A 25 3.34 12.40 13.49
N ARG A 26 4.46 12.37 12.76
CA ARG A 26 5.36 11.20 12.68
C ARG A 26 5.78 10.72 14.07
N LYS A 27 6.21 11.63 14.95
CA LYS A 27 6.59 11.29 16.34
C LYS A 27 5.42 10.70 17.13
N LYS A 28 4.23 11.30 17.06
CA LYS A 28 3.03 10.82 17.77
C LYS A 28 2.58 9.46 17.24
N THR A 29 2.59 9.24 15.92
CA THR A 29 2.23 7.95 15.33
C THR A 29 3.22 6.85 15.70
N ASP A 30 4.52 7.15 15.71
CA ASP A 30 5.56 6.21 16.17
C ASP A 30 5.39 5.82 17.63
N GLN A 31 5.09 6.79 18.51
CA GLN A 31 4.81 6.53 19.92
C GLN A 31 3.58 5.64 20.08
N LEU A 32 2.50 5.91 19.33
CA LEU A 32 1.30 5.08 19.34
C LEU A 32 1.56 3.68 18.81
N ALA A 33 2.50 3.50 17.87
CA ALA A 33 2.80 2.21 17.29
C ALA A 33 3.53 1.26 18.25
N ARG A 34 4.22 1.78 19.28
CA ARG A 34 4.93 0.98 20.31
C ARG A 34 4.03 0.01 21.07
N LYS A 35 2.71 0.24 21.08
CA LYS A 35 1.73 -0.67 21.72
C LYS A 35 1.49 -1.96 20.92
N TYR A 36 1.87 -1.99 19.64
CA TYR A 36 1.68 -3.15 18.78
C TYR A 36 2.94 -4.01 18.76
N SER A 37 2.79 -5.27 19.14
CA SER A 37 3.89 -6.24 19.07
C SER A 37 4.10 -6.77 17.64
N VAL A 38 5.33 -7.18 17.36
CA VAL A 38 5.69 -8.02 16.22
C VAL A 38 5.00 -9.38 16.37
N ALA A 39 4.58 -9.98 15.25
CA ALA A 39 4.01 -11.33 15.27
C ALA A 39 5.03 -12.38 15.74
N ASN A 40 4.60 -13.33 16.58
CA ASN A 40 5.49 -14.37 17.12
C ASN A 40 6.21 -15.13 15.99
N ASN A 41 7.49 -15.42 16.21
CA ASN A 41 8.41 -16.16 15.33
C ASN A 41 8.83 -15.43 14.05
N ILE A 42 8.59 -14.11 13.98
CA ILE A 42 9.08 -13.29 12.87
C ILE A 42 10.41 -12.64 13.27
N LYS A 43 11.42 -12.83 12.42
CA LYS A 43 12.68 -12.09 12.44
C LYS A 43 12.47 -10.74 11.76
N ILE A 44 13.07 -9.72 12.37
CA ILE A 44 13.10 -8.36 11.86
C ILE A 44 14.57 -8.01 11.59
N GLN A 45 14.86 -7.49 10.40
CA GLN A 45 16.22 -7.12 10.02
C GLN A 45 16.21 -5.87 9.15
N GLN A 46 16.80 -4.79 9.66
CA GLN A 46 17.03 -3.60 8.87
C GLN A 46 18.16 -3.84 7.86
N VAL A 47 18.00 -3.32 6.65
CA VAL A 47 18.98 -3.37 5.57
C VAL A 47 18.99 -2.03 4.82
N LYS A 48 20.01 -1.81 4.00
CA LYS A 48 20.02 -0.74 2.99
C LYS A 48 20.11 -1.37 1.61
N LEU A 49 19.25 -0.94 0.70
CA LEU A 49 19.28 -1.28 -0.71
C LEU A 49 19.40 0.02 -1.49
N ASP A 50 20.51 0.23 -2.19
CA ASP A 50 20.83 1.46 -2.92
C ASP A 50 20.56 2.74 -2.11
N ASP A 51 21.12 2.78 -0.89
CA ASP A 51 20.96 3.84 0.12
C ASP A 51 19.55 4.05 0.70
N VAL A 52 18.54 3.33 0.21
CA VAL A 52 17.19 3.31 0.79
C VAL A 52 17.15 2.38 1.98
N THR A 53 16.75 2.91 3.14
CA THR A 53 16.57 2.10 4.35
C THR A 53 15.33 1.22 4.18
N CYS A 54 15.50 -0.08 4.44
CA CYS A 54 14.42 -1.06 4.38
C CYS A 54 14.42 -1.95 5.62
N GLU A 55 13.32 -2.64 5.87
CA GLU A 55 13.23 -3.64 6.95
C GLU A 55 12.59 -4.93 6.45
N TRP A 56 13.32 -6.04 6.57
CA TRP A 56 12.80 -7.37 6.35
C TRP A 56 11.98 -7.85 7.55
N ALA A 57 10.81 -8.42 7.27
CA ALA A 57 10.05 -9.26 8.19
C ALA A 57 9.88 -10.66 7.59
N TYR A 58 10.34 -11.70 8.27
CA TYR A 58 10.36 -13.07 7.74
C TYR A 58 10.35 -14.17 8.80
N LEU A 59 9.91 -15.38 8.40
CA LEU A 59 10.13 -16.62 9.13
C LEU A 59 11.52 -17.19 8.78
N GLU A 60 12.16 -17.92 9.70
CA GLU A 60 13.49 -18.53 9.48
C GLU A 60 13.62 -19.27 8.14
N ASN A 61 12.58 -20.02 7.78
CA ASN A 61 12.51 -20.88 6.61
C ASN A 61 11.72 -20.25 5.45
N ALA A 62 11.51 -18.94 5.45
CA ALA A 62 10.84 -18.26 4.36
C ALA A 62 11.65 -18.41 3.06
N PRO A 63 10.98 -18.58 1.90
CA PRO A 63 11.66 -18.68 0.62
C PRO A 63 12.48 -17.41 0.33
N LEU A 64 13.71 -17.60 -0.17
CA LEU A 64 14.62 -16.51 -0.48
C LEU A 64 14.42 -15.92 -1.88
N ASP A 65 13.67 -16.59 -2.73
CA ASP A 65 13.41 -16.18 -4.11
C ASP A 65 12.15 -15.31 -4.24
N LYS A 66 11.28 -15.27 -3.22
CA LYS A 66 10.01 -14.52 -3.20
C LYS A 66 10.02 -13.36 -2.23
N VAL A 67 9.51 -12.23 -2.69
CA VAL A 67 9.50 -10.97 -1.95
C VAL A 67 8.15 -10.27 -2.08
N ILE A 68 7.63 -9.82 -0.95
CA ILE A 68 6.54 -8.85 -0.89
C ILE A 68 7.17 -7.50 -0.56
N ILE A 69 7.08 -6.52 -1.46
CA ILE A 69 7.50 -5.15 -1.16
C ILE A 69 6.29 -4.41 -0.58
N TYR A 70 6.44 -3.82 0.61
CA TYR A 70 5.39 -3.06 1.26
C TYR A 70 5.67 -1.56 1.21
N LEU A 71 4.74 -0.80 0.61
CA LEU A 71 4.77 0.66 0.52
C LEU A 71 3.65 1.23 1.39
N HIS A 72 4.05 1.96 2.42
CA HIS A 72 3.13 2.41 3.45
C HIS A 72 2.25 3.59 3.04
N GLY A 73 1.09 3.72 3.68
CA GLY A 73 0.27 4.93 3.64
C GLY A 73 0.75 6.04 4.57
N GLY A 74 0.03 7.16 4.58
CA GLY A 74 0.39 8.37 5.34
C GLY A 74 0.55 9.63 4.47
N GLY A 75 -0.10 9.63 3.31
CA GLY A 75 -0.20 10.80 2.45
C GLY A 75 1.15 11.30 1.91
N PHE A 76 2.13 10.40 1.73
CA PHE A 76 3.52 10.71 1.37
C PHE A 76 4.28 11.60 2.37
N CYS A 77 3.68 11.94 3.51
CA CYS A 77 4.24 12.86 4.48
C CYS A 77 4.47 12.22 5.86
N ILE A 78 3.85 11.06 6.13
CA ILE A 78 3.80 10.42 7.45
C ILE A 78 3.93 8.91 7.28
N GLY A 79 4.30 8.24 8.35
CA GLY A 79 4.50 6.80 8.42
C GLY A 79 5.97 6.49 8.66
N SER A 80 6.22 5.28 9.15
CA SER A 80 7.57 4.75 9.34
C SER A 80 7.51 3.23 9.48
N ILE A 81 8.68 2.60 9.41
CA ILE A 81 8.91 1.21 9.79
C ILE A 81 8.18 0.93 11.12
N ASN A 82 8.28 1.81 12.11
CA ASN A 82 7.67 1.59 13.42
C ASN A 82 6.14 1.52 13.35
N THR A 83 5.49 2.32 12.51
CA THR A 83 4.03 2.34 12.39
C THR A 83 3.46 1.15 11.63
N TYR A 84 4.28 0.44 10.85
CA TYR A 84 3.83 -0.68 10.01
C TYR A 84 4.44 -2.03 10.36
N ARG A 85 5.49 -2.09 11.19
CA ARG A 85 6.14 -3.34 11.61
C ARG A 85 5.16 -4.38 12.14
N HIS A 86 4.12 -3.95 12.85
CA HIS A 86 3.08 -4.85 13.33
C HIS A 86 2.34 -5.53 12.17
N TYR A 87 2.04 -4.82 11.09
CA TYR A 87 1.32 -5.36 9.95
C TYR A 87 2.24 -6.16 9.03
N THR A 88 3.43 -5.66 8.69
CA THR A 88 4.38 -6.38 7.82
C THR A 88 4.80 -7.72 8.42
N SER A 89 5.02 -7.78 9.74
CA SER A 89 5.28 -9.06 10.43
C SER A 89 4.11 -10.03 10.37
N ARG A 90 2.86 -9.55 10.47
CA ARG A 90 1.66 -10.39 10.35
C ARG A 90 1.43 -10.86 8.92
N LEU A 91 1.69 -10.00 7.94
CA LEU A 91 1.64 -10.34 6.53
C LEU A 91 2.68 -11.43 6.23
N ALA A 92 3.93 -11.25 6.64
CA ALA A 92 5.00 -12.23 6.48
C ALA A 92 4.65 -13.56 7.14
N LYS A 93 4.10 -13.53 8.37
CA LYS A 93 3.65 -14.74 9.07
C LYS A 93 2.52 -15.47 8.34
N ALA A 94 1.55 -14.72 7.82
CA ALA A 94 0.36 -15.30 7.21
C ALA A 94 0.64 -15.84 5.79
N THR A 95 1.54 -15.22 5.06
CA THR A 95 1.97 -15.67 3.72
C THR A 95 3.11 -16.67 3.76
N GLY A 96 3.87 -16.71 4.86
CA GLY A 96 5.13 -17.47 4.96
C GLY A 96 6.25 -16.90 4.08
N ILE A 97 6.12 -15.67 3.59
CA ILE A 97 7.00 -15.05 2.59
C ILE A 97 7.62 -13.79 3.19
N ARG A 98 8.85 -13.46 2.77
CA ARG A 98 9.58 -12.30 3.27
C ARG A 98 8.90 -11.02 2.80
N VAL A 99 8.62 -10.12 3.74
CA VAL A 99 8.10 -8.78 3.46
C VAL A 99 9.24 -7.78 3.63
N LEU A 100 9.52 -7.02 2.58
CA LEU A 100 10.44 -5.88 2.60
C LEU A 100 9.63 -4.60 2.76
N TYR A 101 9.70 -3.98 3.92
CA TYR A 101 9.20 -2.62 4.10
C TYR A 101 10.20 -1.62 3.54
N VAL A 102 9.74 -0.64 2.77
CA VAL A 102 10.57 0.44 2.21
C VAL A 102 10.34 1.73 2.98
N GLU A 103 11.37 2.24 3.68
CA GLU A 103 11.34 3.54 4.35
C GLU A 103 11.64 4.65 3.33
N TYR A 104 10.71 4.83 2.38
CA TYR A 104 10.85 5.81 1.31
C TYR A 104 10.84 7.24 1.87
N ARG A 105 11.54 8.15 1.19
CA ARG A 105 11.64 9.56 1.56
C ARG A 105 10.28 10.26 1.54
N LEU A 106 10.01 11.04 2.58
CA LEU A 106 8.72 11.72 2.79
C LEU A 106 8.80 13.23 2.49
N ALA A 107 7.67 13.75 2.03
CA ALA A 107 7.41 15.17 1.88
C ALA A 107 7.07 15.82 3.25
N PRO A 108 7.27 17.14 3.42
CA PRO A 108 7.73 18.11 2.43
C PRO A 108 9.25 18.12 2.21
N GLU A 109 10.04 17.44 3.05
CA GLU A 109 11.50 17.45 2.96
C GLU A 109 11.99 16.86 1.64
N ASN A 110 11.29 15.84 1.14
CA ASN A 110 11.56 15.17 -0.12
C ASN A 110 10.23 15.02 -0.90
N PRO A 111 9.81 16.04 -1.66
CA PRO A 111 8.56 16.00 -2.41
C PRO A 111 8.64 15.00 -3.58
N PHE A 112 7.54 14.82 -4.31
CA PHE A 112 7.53 14.05 -5.55
C PHE A 112 8.70 14.49 -6.46
N PRO A 113 9.45 13.56 -7.08
CA PRO A 113 9.22 12.12 -7.16
C PRO A 113 10.05 11.27 -6.16
N ALA A 114 10.54 11.81 -5.05
CA ALA A 114 11.50 11.10 -4.18
C ALA A 114 11.04 9.69 -3.74
N ALA A 115 9.79 9.55 -3.27
CA ALA A 115 9.25 8.24 -2.88
C ALA A 115 9.17 7.23 -4.05
N LEU A 116 8.90 7.73 -5.27
CA LEU A 116 8.86 6.92 -6.48
C LEU A 116 10.27 6.46 -6.87
N GLU A 117 11.25 7.36 -6.83
CA GLU A 117 12.67 7.04 -7.08
C GLU A 117 13.17 5.96 -6.12
N ASP A 118 12.90 6.10 -4.82
CA ASP A 118 13.32 5.12 -3.81
C ASP A 118 12.70 3.75 -4.06
N THR A 119 11.42 3.72 -4.45
CA THR A 119 10.71 2.47 -4.75
C THR A 119 11.30 1.77 -5.97
N ILE A 120 11.55 2.51 -7.04
CA ILE A 120 12.17 1.98 -8.28
C ILE A 120 13.57 1.46 -7.97
N SER A 121 14.37 2.22 -7.21
CA SER A 121 15.72 1.83 -6.83
C SER A 121 15.73 0.53 -6.02
N VAL A 122 14.88 0.41 -4.99
CA VAL A 122 14.75 -0.84 -4.23
C VAL A 122 14.30 -2.02 -5.11
N TYR A 123 13.33 -1.79 -6.00
CA TYR A 123 12.85 -2.82 -6.91
C TYR A 123 13.97 -3.31 -7.84
N GLN A 124 14.68 -2.40 -8.50
CA GLN A 124 15.80 -2.72 -9.39
C GLN A 124 16.98 -3.36 -8.63
N SER A 125 17.23 -2.97 -7.38
CA SER A 125 18.23 -3.60 -6.51
C SER A 125 17.90 -5.07 -6.19
N LEU A 126 16.61 -5.41 -6.03
CA LEU A 126 16.19 -6.80 -5.86
C LEU A 126 16.38 -7.61 -7.15
N LEU A 127 16.06 -7.01 -8.31
CA LEU A 127 16.28 -7.66 -9.61
C LEU A 127 17.77 -7.93 -9.85
N SER A 128 18.65 -6.97 -9.54
CA SER A 128 20.10 -7.12 -9.71
C SER A 128 20.71 -8.17 -8.77
N GLN A 129 20.07 -8.41 -7.61
CA GLN A 129 20.40 -9.51 -6.69
C GLN A 129 19.84 -10.88 -7.13
N GLY A 130 19.20 -10.96 -8.29
CA GLY A 130 18.71 -12.20 -8.88
C GLY A 130 17.29 -12.60 -8.48
N ILE A 131 16.53 -11.72 -7.80
CA ILE A 131 15.10 -11.95 -7.56
C ILE A 131 14.36 -11.68 -8.88
N SER A 132 13.72 -12.71 -9.45
CA SER A 132 12.87 -12.54 -10.63
C SER A 132 11.68 -11.62 -10.35
N SER A 133 11.28 -10.77 -11.29
CA SER A 133 10.09 -9.92 -11.18
C SER A 133 8.80 -10.74 -10.98
N GLU A 134 8.76 -11.96 -11.53
CA GLU A 134 7.69 -12.94 -11.34
C GLU A 134 7.60 -13.50 -9.90
N ASN A 135 8.55 -13.14 -9.04
CA ASN A 135 8.57 -13.46 -7.63
C ASN A 135 8.42 -12.23 -6.72
N ILE A 136 8.08 -11.07 -7.29
CA ILE A 136 7.83 -9.83 -6.56
C ILE A 136 6.34 -9.47 -6.63
N ILE A 137 5.75 -9.15 -5.48
CA ILE A 137 4.42 -8.54 -5.38
C ILE A 137 4.56 -7.21 -4.63
N LEU A 138 3.94 -6.15 -5.17
CA LEU A 138 3.84 -4.88 -4.47
C LEU A 138 2.56 -4.85 -3.65
N VAL A 139 2.68 -4.45 -2.40
CA VAL A 139 1.56 -4.28 -1.47
C VAL A 139 1.65 -2.87 -0.92
N GLY A 140 0.53 -2.17 -0.86
CA GLY A 140 0.52 -0.86 -0.23
C GLY A 140 -0.85 -0.44 0.25
N ASP A 141 -0.87 0.61 1.05
CA ASP A 141 -2.10 1.20 1.56
C ASP A 141 -2.14 2.71 1.33
N SER A 142 -3.33 3.27 1.10
CA SER A 142 -3.53 4.72 0.95
C SER A 142 -2.59 5.32 -0.11
N ALA A 143 -1.76 6.31 0.26
CA ALA A 143 -0.69 6.86 -0.57
C ALA A 143 0.29 5.80 -1.11
N GLY A 144 0.67 4.82 -0.29
CA GLY A 144 1.58 3.73 -0.69
C GLY A 144 0.95 2.79 -1.73
N ALA A 145 -0.37 2.61 -1.70
CA ALA A 145 -1.08 1.91 -2.76
C ALA A 145 -1.09 2.71 -4.08
N GLY A 146 -1.22 4.04 -3.99
CA GLY A 146 -0.98 4.94 -5.13
C GLY A 146 0.45 4.80 -5.65
N LEU A 147 1.44 4.73 -4.75
CA LEU A 147 2.84 4.54 -5.08
C LEU A 147 3.12 3.20 -5.78
N CYS A 148 2.44 2.10 -5.39
CA CYS A 148 2.52 0.84 -6.10
C CYS A 148 2.10 0.99 -7.57
N LEU A 149 1.01 1.71 -7.83
CA LEU A 149 0.52 1.98 -9.18
C LEU A 149 1.49 2.87 -9.96
N SER A 150 1.93 4.00 -9.37
CA SER A 150 2.88 4.91 -10.00
C SER A 150 4.23 4.25 -10.31
N SER A 151 4.72 3.40 -9.42
CA SER A 151 5.96 2.63 -9.64
C SER A 151 5.79 1.63 -10.78
N THR A 152 4.64 0.94 -10.84
CA THR A 152 4.33 0.01 -11.94
C THR A 152 4.19 0.75 -13.28
N LEU A 153 3.60 1.95 -13.28
CA LEU A 153 3.55 2.82 -14.47
C LEU A 153 4.96 3.14 -14.95
N ALA A 154 5.81 3.65 -14.06
CA ALA A 154 7.18 4.05 -14.37
C ALA A 154 8.02 2.87 -14.86
N LEU A 155 7.96 1.71 -14.19
CA LEU A 155 8.67 0.49 -14.61
C LEU A 155 8.23 0.07 -16.02
N ARG A 156 6.91 0.01 -16.28
CA ARG A 156 6.39 -0.39 -17.60
C ARG A 156 6.86 0.57 -18.69
N ASP A 157 6.73 1.87 -18.44
CA ASP A 157 7.02 2.90 -19.44
C ASP A 157 8.53 2.99 -19.72
N ASN A 158 9.37 2.55 -18.78
CA ASN A 158 10.81 2.38 -18.95
C ASN A 158 11.23 1.03 -19.57
N GLY A 159 10.29 0.10 -19.80
CA GLY A 159 10.58 -1.23 -20.33
C GLY A 159 11.13 -2.24 -19.29
N ASP A 160 11.04 -1.92 -18.00
CA ASP A 160 11.46 -2.82 -16.92
C ASP A 160 10.46 -3.98 -16.75
N PRO A 161 10.93 -5.16 -16.29
CA PRO A 161 10.04 -6.28 -16.00
C PRO A 161 9.15 -5.98 -14.78
N LEU A 162 7.85 -6.23 -14.92
CA LEU A 162 6.84 -5.85 -13.93
C LEU A 162 6.69 -6.88 -12.80
N PRO A 163 6.24 -6.45 -11.60
CA PRO A 163 5.89 -7.36 -10.52
C PRO A 163 4.71 -8.26 -10.93
N THR A 164 4.54 -9.38 -10.24
CA THR A 164 3.50 -10.38 -10.56
C THR A 164 2.09 -9.87 -10.31
N ALA A 165 1.90 -9.07 -9.27
CA ALA A 165 0.61 -8.55 -8.85
C ALA A 165 0.76 -7.34 -7.93
N LEU A 166 -0.33 -6.59 -7.78
CA LEU A 166 -0.49 -5.50 -6.83
C LEU A 166 -1.60 -5.82 -5.82
N VAL A 167 -1.35 -5.56 -4.54
CA VAL A 167 -2.39 -5.61 -3.49
C VAL A 167 -2.51 -4.23 -2.85
N LEU A 168 -3.68 -3.63 -2.98
CA LEU A 168 -3.93 -2.23 -2.68
C LEU A 168 -5.02 -2.12 -1.61
N PHE A 169 -4.68 -1.54 -0.46
CA PHE A 169 -5.65 -1.21 0.58
C PHE A 169 -6.04 0.25 0.49
N SER A 170 -7.33 0.54 0.32
CA SER A 170 -7.85 1.91 0.37
C SER A 170 -7.05 2.90 -0.49
N PRO A 171 -6.78 2.62 -1.77
CA PRO A 171 -5.80 3.36 -2.56
C PRO A 171 -6.16 4.84 -2.73
N TRP A 172 -5.17 5.71 -2.56
CA TRP A 172 -5.27 7.12 -2.94
C TRP A 172 -4.64 7.30 -4.34
N THR A 173 -5.48 7.60 -5.33
CA THR A 173 -5.11 7.59 -6.76
C THR A 173 -5.37 8.91 -7.47
N ASP A 174 -6.09 9.82 -6.82
CA ASP A 174 -6.50 11.10 -7.37
C ASP A 174 -6.25 12.24 -6.38
N LEU A 175 -5.13 12.94 -6.60
CA LEU A 175 -4.73 14.09 -5.78
C LEU A 175 -5.39 15.39 -6.26
N THR A 176 -6.31 15.35 -7.25
CA THR A 176 -7.15 16.52 -7.60
C THR A 176 -8.23 16.79 -6.55
N LEU A 177 -8.55 15.80 -5.72
CA LEU A 177 -9.57 15.87 -4.67
C LEU A 177 -10.97 16.23 -5.22
N THR A 178 -11.34 15.63 -6.36
CA THR A 178 -12.63 15.89 -7.04
C THR A 178 -13.67 14.76 -6.92
N SER A 179 -13.31 13.65 -6.28
CA SER A 179 -14.18 12.48 -6.07
C SER A 179 -15.41 12.79 -5.21
N LYS A 180 -16.58 12.26 -5.56
CA LYS A 180 -17.86 12.49 -4.85
C LYS A 180 -17.88 11.85 -3.45
N SER A 181 -17.10 10.80 -3.23
CA SER A 181 -16.92 10.17 -1.92
C SER A 181 -16.30 11.13 -0.89
N LEU A 182 -15.55 12.15 -1.32
CA LEU A 182 -15.01 13.18 -0.43
C LEU A 182 -16.12 13.96 0.28
N GLU A 183 -17.27 14.15 -0.36
CA GLU A 183 -18.43 14.83 0.22
C GLU A 183 -19.35 13.83 0.93
N THR A 184 -19.73 12.76 0.23
CA THR A 184 -20.76 11.82 0.70
C THR A 184 -20.32 10.98 1.90
N ASN A 185 -19.00 10.75 2.07
CA ASN A 185 -18.45 9.97 3.18
C ASN A 185 -17.71 10.82 4.23
N VAL A 186 -17.67 12.16 4.11
CA VAL A 186 -16.92 13.05 5.02
C VAL A 186 -17.25 12.85 6.51
N LYS A 187 -18.51 12.52 6.84
CA LYS A 187 -18.95 12.29 8.23
C LYS A 187 -18.76 10.84 8.68
N ARG A 188 -18.44 9.94 7.75
CA ARG A 188 -18.40 8.49 7.95
C ARG A 188 -16.97 7.98 8.12
N ASP A 189 -15.98 8.63 7.53
CA ASP A 189 -14.57 8.28 7.72
C ASP A 189 -14.06 8.82 9.07
N PRO A 190 -13.52 7.97 9.96
CA PRO A 190 -12.95 8.40 11.23
C PRO A 190 -11.49 8.81 11.15
N LEU A 191 -10.78 8.46 10.06
CA LEU A 191 -9.32 8.45 9.97
C LEU A 191 -8.80 9.51 9.01
N VAL A 192 -9.44 9.66 7.85
CA VAL A 192 -8.99 10.57 6.79
C VAL A 192 -9.94 11.76 6.68
N PHE A 193 -9.37 12.96 6.71
CA PHE A 193 -10.12 14.22 6.67
C PHE A 193 -9.81 14.98 5.39
N VAL A 194 -10.83 15.55 4.75
CA VAL A 194 -10.72 16.25 3.46
C VAL A 194 -9.75 17.45 3.55
N ASP A 195 -9.82 18.25 4.61
CA ASP A 195 -8.95 19.41 4.75
C ASP A 195 -7.48 19.02 4.93
N ASP A 196 -7.21 17.91 5.61
CA ASP A 196 -5.86 17.36 5.74
C ASP A 196 -5.30 16.91 4.38
N GLN A 197 -6.16 16.42 3.47
CA GLN A 197 -5.71 15.99 2.13
C GLN A 197 -5.12 17.16 1.34
N LYS A 198 -5.67 18.37 1.45
CA LYS A 198 -5.13 19.54 0.74
C LYS A 198 -3.69 19.85 1.16
N ASN A 199 -3.41 19.77 2.46
CA ASN A 199 -2.07 19.99 3.02
C ASN A 199 -1.10 18.90 2.57
N LEU A 200 -1.52 17.64 2.59
CA LEU A 200 -0.73 16.50 2.11
C LEU A 200 -0.41 16.63 0.60
N VAL A 201 -1.41 16.99 -0.22
CA VAL A 201 -1.23 17.22 -1.66
C VAL A 201 -0.24 18.34 -1.91
N ALA A 202 -0.39 19.49 -1.22
CA ALA A 202 0.50 20.62 -1.39
C ALA A 202 1.95 20.28 -0.99
N ALA A 203 2.13 19.61 0.15
CA ALA A 203 3.44 19.20 0.65
C ALA A 203 4.14 18.22 -0.32
N TYR A 204 3.40 17.23 -0.83
CA TYR A 204 3.94 16.21 -1.73
C TYR A 204 4.22 16.73 -3.14
N THR A 205 3.32 17.53 -3.72
CA THR A 205 3.44 17.93 -5.13
C THR A 205 4.34 19.13 -5.33
N GLN A 206 4.46 20.01 -4.31
CA GLN A 206 5.19 21.29 -4.40
C GLN A 206 4.83 22.07 -5.68
N GLY A 207 3.54 22.10 -6.01
CA GLY A 207 3.01 22.84 -7.17
C GLY A 207 3.10 22.12 -8.51
N LYS A 208 3.60 20.89 -8.56
CA LYS A 208 3.55 20.05 -9.78
C LYS A 208 2.10 19.70 -10.14
N ASP A 209 1.86 19.46 -11.43
CA ASP A 209 0.53 19.12 -11.93
C ASP A 209 0.01 17.84 -11.26
N VAL A 210 -1.05 18.00 -10.45
CA VAL A 210 -1.71 16.90 -9.75
C VAL A 210 -2.34 15.87 -10.69
N LYS A 211 -2.54 16.20 -11.97
CA LYS A 211 -3.01 15.25 -12.99
C LYS A 211 -1.88 14.43 -13.64
N ASN A 212 -0.62 14.69 -13.29
CA ASN A 212 0.49 13.83 -13.72
C ASN A 212 0.20 12.37 -13.32
N PRO A 213 0.20 11.39 -14.24
CA PRO A 213 -0.06 9.99 -13.93
C PRO A 213 0.83 9.36 -12.86
N LEU A 214 2.05 9.86 -12.65
CA LEU A 214 2.95 9.38 -11.59
C LEU A 214 2.62 9.98 -10.22
N ILE A 215 1.85 11.08 -10.17
CA ILE A 215 1.31 11.68 -8.94
C ILE A 215 -0.08 11.11 -8.65
N SER A 216 -0.95 11.10 -9.67
CA SER A 216 -2.32 10.60 -9.61
C SER A 216 -2.51 9.48 -10.63
N PRO A 217 -2.23 8.21 -10.27
CA PRO A 217 -2.28 7.08 -11.20
C PRO A 217 -3.66 6.84 -11.82
N ARG A 218 -4.73 7.44 -11.29
CA ARG A 218 -6.05 7.44 -11.94
C ARG A 218 -6.02 7.98 -13.37
N PHE A 219 -5.11 8.89 -13.69
CA PHE A 219 -4.96 9.46 -15.04
C PHE A 219 -3.98 8.69 -15.94
N GLY A 220 -3.35 7.61 -15.45
CA GLY A 220 -2.42 6.79 -16.22
C GLY A 220 -3.10 5.85 -17.21
N ASN A 221 -2.31 5.12 -17.99
CA ASN A 221 -2.78 3.98 -18.78
C ASN A 221 -2.44 2.70 -18.03
N PHE A 222 -3.35 1.74 -17.88
CA PHE A 222 -3.05 0.45 -17.23
C PHE A 222 -2.83 -0.71 -18.20
N ASN A 223 -2.81 -0.50 -19.52
CA ASN A 223 -2.51 -1.56 -20.48
C ASN A 223 -1.18 -2.25 -20.12
N GLY A 224 -1.19 -3.59 -20.09
CA GLY A 224 -0.01 -4.39 -19.71
C GLY A 224 0.30 -4.44 -18.21
N PHE A 225 -0.58 -3.90 -17.34
CA PHE A 225 -0.41 -4.04 -15.90
C PHE A 225 -0.57 -5.48 -15.41
N PRO A 226 0.09 -5.84 -14.29
CA PRO A 226 -0.17 -7.10 -13.62
C PRO A 226 -1.54 -7.09 -12.92
N ALA A 227 -1.95 -8.26 -12.42
CA ALA A 227 -3.22 -8.39 -11.72
C ALA A 227 -3.29 -7.53 -10.44
N ILE A 228 -4.45 -6.96 -10.16
CA ILE A 228 -4.67 -6.03 -9.04
C ILE A 228 -5.75 -6.56 -8.10
N LEU A 229 -5.46 -6.61 -6.80
CA LEU A 229 -6.45 -6.79 -5.73
C LEU A 229 -6.63 -5.47 -4.97
N ILE A 230 -7.86 -5.00 -4.85
CA ILE A 230 -8.21 -3.76 -4.14
C ILE A 230 -9.16 -4.09 -2.99
N HIS A 231 -8.80 -3.68 -1.77
CA HIS A 231 -9.65 -3.79 -0.59
C HIS A 231 -9.99 -2.40 -0.05
N THR A 232 -11.27 -2.06 -0.04
CA THR A 232 -11.76 -0.73 0.37
C THR A 232 -13.01 -0.83 1.22
N GLY A 233 -13.07 -0.03 2.27
CA GLY A 233 -14.25 0.20 3.10
C GLY A 233 -15.25 1.14 2.42
N THR A 234 -16.54 0.87 2.62
CA THR A 234 -17.60 1.71 2.00
C THR A 234 -17.80 3.06 2.69
N ASP A 235 -17.19 3.27 3.86
CA ASP A 235 -17.33 4.49 4.64
C ASP A 235 -16.12 5.43 4.48
N GLU A 236 -15.24 5.14 3.53
CA GLU A 236 -14.03 5.91 3.25
C GLU A 236 -14.29 7.13 2.38
N ILE A 237 -13.59 8.23 2.64
CA ILE A 237 -13.61 9.37 1.70
C ILE A 237 -12.93 9.04 0.36
N LEU A 238 -12.05 8.02 0.33
CA LEU A 238 -11.36 7.52 -0.86
C LEU A 238 -12.08 6.35 -1.55
N LEU A 239 -13.36 6.12 -1.25
CA LEU A 239 -14.14 5.05 -1.87
C LEU A 239 -14.12 5.16 -3.40
N ASP A 240 -14.37 6.36 -3.94
CA ASP A 240 -14.44 6.55 -5.38
C ASP A 240 -13.10 6.30 -6.07
N ASP A 241 -11.96 6.64 -5.45
CA ASP A 241 -10.63 6.33 -6.00
C ASP A 241 -10.51 4.82 -6.31
N SER A 242 -11.00 3.98 -5.41
CA SER A 242 -11.01 2.52 -5.60
C SER A 242 -11.97 2.05 -6.68
N LEU A 243 -13.17 2.65 -6.74
CA LEU A 243 -14.20 2.33 -7.74
C LEU A 243 -13.72 2.70 -9.16
N ASN A 244 -13.15 3.89 -9.29
CA ASN A 244 -12.66 4.40 -10.56
C ASN A 244 -11.41 3.65 -11.02
N LEU A 245 -10.50 3.31 -10.10
CA LEU A 245 -9.34 2.48 -10.40
C LEU A 245 -9.75 1.12 -10.98
N VAL A 246 -10.67 0.39 -10.33
CA VAL A 246 -11.05 -0.94 -10.82
C VAL A 246 -11.76 -0.87 -12.17
N GLU A 247 -12.62 0.13 -12.37
CA GLU A 247 -13.32 0.33 -13.64
C GLU A 247 -12.32 0.60 -14.77
N LYS A 248 -11.38 1.51 -14.53
CA LYS A 248 -10.38 1.89 -15.50
C LYS A 248 -9.41 0.76 -15.81
N ALA A 249 -8.88 0.08 -14.78
CA ALA A 249 -7.99 -1.06 -14.97
C ALA A 249 -8.65 -2.16 -15.81
N ARG A 250 -9.93 -2.47 -15.57
CA ARG A 250 -10.69 -3.44 -16.38
C ARG A 250 -10.90 -2.98 -17.82
N LYS A 251 -11.19 -1.70 -18.03
CA LYS A 251 -11.30 -1.11 -19.38
C LYS A 251 -9.98 -1.21 -20.15
N ASP A 252 -8.86 -1.07 -19.45
CA ASP A 252 -7.49 -1.21 -19.97
C ASP A 252 -7.04 -2.69 -20.03
N GLY A 253 -7.96 -3.66 -19.89
CA GLY A 253 -7.70 -5.09 -20.07
C GLY A 253 -7.01 -5.79 -18.89
N VAL A 254 -6.94 -5.15 -17.72
CA VAL A 254 -6.25 -5.68 -16.53
C VAL A 254 -7.19 -6.54 -15.69
N GLU A 255 -6.67 -7.67 -15.18
CA GLU A 255 -7.36 -8.45 -14.15
C GLU A 255 -7.38 -7.68 -12.82
N ALA A 256 -8.45 -6.92 -12.59
CA ALA A 256 -8.64 -6.16 -11.36
C ALA A 256 -9.83 -6.68 -10.54
N THR A 257 -9.57 -7.06 -9.29
CA THR A 257 -10.57 -7.52 -8.32
C THR A 257 -10.76 -6.47 -7.24
N LEU A 258 -12.00 -5.97 -7.09
CA LEU A 258 -12.39 -5.08 -6.00
C LEU A 258 -13.15 -5.83 -4.91
N LYS A 259 -12.78 -5.55 -3.66
CA LYS A 259 -13.46 -6.01 -2.46
C LYS A 259 -13.92 -4.84 -1.62
N LEU A 260 -15.25 -4.64 -1.60
CA LEU A 260 -15.92 -3.62 -0.81
C LEU A 260 -16.31 -4.18 0.55
N TRP A 261 -15.86 -3.50 1.61
CA TRP A 261 -16.09 -3.89 2.99
C TRP A 261 -17.12 -2.97 3.64
N LYS A 262 -18.37 -3.44 3.70
CA LYS A 262 -19.51 -2.64 4.17
C LYS A 262 -19.31 -2.11 5.60
N GLY A 263 -19.37 -0.79 5.72
CA GLY A 263 -19.24 -0.01 6.96
C GLY A 263 -17.79 0.23 7.41
N MET A 264 -16.81 -0.40 6.75
CA MET A 264 -15.41 -0.28 7.16
C MET A 264 -14.81 1.07 6.76
N PHE A 265 -13.88 1.52 7.59
CA PHE A 265 -13.15 2.78 7.46
C PHE A 265 -11.79 2.59 6.77
N HIS A 266 -11.11 3.71 6.52
CA HIS A 266 -9.84 3.74 5.81
C HIS A 266 -8.80 2.80 6.41
N VAL A 267 -8.21 1.95 5.57
CA VAL A 267 -7.10 1.05 5.91
C VAL A 267 -7.40 0.15 7.12
N PHE A 268 -8.67 -0.22 7.34
CA PHE A 268 -9.04 -1.18 8.39
C PHE A 268 -8.26 -2.52 8.27
N SER A 269 -7.85 -2.86 7.04
CA SER A 269 -7.15 -4.09 6.67
C SER A 269 -5.81 -4.28 7.39
N ILE A 270 -5.14 -3.20 7.81
CA ILE A 270 -3.83 -3.31 8.48
C ILE A 270 -3.94 -3.60 9.99
N PHE A 271 -5.17 -3.80 10.49
CA PHE A 271 -5.44 -4.16 11.89
C PHE A 271 -6.09 -5.55 12.02
N PRO A 272 -5.46 -6.62 11.51
CA PRO A 272 -6.08 -7.95 11.43
C PRO A 272 -6.35 -8.59 12.79
N ASP A 273 -5.64 -8.20 13.84
CA ASP A 273 -5.86 -8.72 15.20
C ASP A 273 -6.96 -7.97 15.96
N HIS A 274 -7.38 -6.80 15.47
CA HIS A 274 -8.28 -5.90 16.18
C HIS A 274 -9.71 -5.94 15.61
N THR A 275 -9.88 -6.40 14.38
CA THR A 275 -11.19 -6.52 13.74
C THR A 275 -11.36 -7.87 13.02
N PRO A 276 -12.53 -8.52 13.13
CA PRO A 276 -12.87 -9.67 12.30
C PRO A 276 -12.72 -9.39 10.80
N GLU A 277 -13.06 -8.19 10.36
CA GLU A 277 -12.90 -7.75 8.97
C GLU A 277 -11.43 -7.67 8.55
N GLY A 278 -10.55 -7.08 9.36
CA GLY A 278 -9.12 -7.06 9.08
C GLY A 278 -8.54 -8.46 8.98
N LYS A 279 -8.95 -9.38 9.88
CA LYS A 279 -8.53 -10.79 9.83
C LYS A 279 -8.98 -11.47 8.54
N LYS A 280 -10.21 -11.23 8.11
CA LYS A 280 -10.76 -11.79 6.87
C LYS A 280 -10.07 -11.17 5.64
N SER A 281 -9.82 -9.87 5.67
CA SER A 281 -9.06 -9.14 4.65
C SER A 281 -7.68 -9.76 4.44
N LEU A 282 -6.93 -10.00 5.52
CA LEU A 282 -5.63 -10.68 5.46
C LEU A 282 -5.71 -12.09 4.86
N LYS A 283 -6.74 -12.88 5.21
CA LYS A 283 -6.93 -14.22 4.63
C LYS A 283 -7.17 -14.16 3.11
N GLU A 284 -7.98 -13.23 2.64
CA GLU A 284 -8.25 -13.06 1.20
C GLU A 284 -6.99 -12.59 0.45
N VAL A 285 -6.20 -11.70 1.05
CA VAL A 285 -4.91 -11.24 0.51
C VAL A 285 -3.91 -12.40 0.39
N VAL A 286 -3.77 -13.22 1.44
CA VAL A 286 -2.90 -14.41 1.42
C VAL A 286 -3.30 -15.37 0.31
N ALA A 287 -4.61 -15.63 0.16
CA ALA A 287 -5.12 -16.51 -0.89
C ALA A 287 -4.81 -15.96 -2.30
N PHE A 288 -4.97 -14.65 -2.52
CA PHE A 288 -4.63 -14.00 -3.77
C PHE A 288 -3.13 -14.11 -4.09
N ILE A 289 -2.27 -13.76 -3.13
CA ILE A 289 -0.81 -13.82 -3.26
C ILE A 289 -0.34 -15.23 -3.66
N HIS A 290 -0.82 -16.27 -2.96
CA HIS A 290 -0.45 -17.65 -3.30
C HIS A 290 -1.00 -18.10 -4.65
N ASN A 291 -2.19 -17.67 -5.03
CA ASN A 291 -2.76 -17.99 -6.34
C ASN A 291 -1.88 -17.42 -7.47
N LYS A 292 -1.45 -16.16 -7.34
CA LYS A 292 -0.63 -15.51 -8.36
C LYS A 292 0.71 -16.22 -8.57
N TRP A 293 1.41 -16.59 -7.50
CA TRP A 293 2.65 -17.34 -7.64
C TRP A 293 2.49 -18.81 -8.06
N ARG A 294 1.35 -19.46 -7.77
CA ARG A 294 1.08 -20.80 -8.32
C ARG A 294 0.89 -20.75 -9.83
N THR A 295 0.13 -19.77 -10.32
CA THR A 295 -0.19 -19.64 -11.74
C THR A 295 1.04 -19.30 -12.58
N SER A 296 1.93 -18.43 -12.09
CA SER A 296 3.20 -18.12 -12.77
C SER A 296 4.07 -19.37 -13.00
N ASN A 297 4.17 -20.25 -11.99
CA ASN A 297 4.95 -21.49 -12.09
C ASN A 297 4.40 -22.49 -13.13
N PHE A 298 3.08 -22.51 -13.35
CA PHE A 298 2.50 -23.36 -14.39
C PHE A 298 2.82 -22.84 -15.80
N VAL A 299 2.70 -21.53 -16.02
CA VAL A 299 2.96 -20.91 -17.34
C VAL A 299 4.43 -21.01 -17.74
N SER A 300 5.37 -20.87 -16.79
CA SER A 300 6.80 -21.04 -17.06
C SER A 300 7.15 -22.50 -17.39
N SER A 301 6.53 -23.48 -16.73
CA SER A 301 6.74 -24.91 -17.03
C SER A 301 6.19 -25.35 -18.39
N SER A 302 5.13 -24.72 -18.88
CA SER A 302 4.53 -25.04 -20.19
C SER A 302 5.26 -24.42 -21.40
N LYS A 303 6.19 -23.48 -21.17
CA LYS A 303 7.02 -22.89 -22.24
C LYS A 303 8.33 -23.65 -22.48
N VAL A 304 8.57 -24.73 -21.75
CA VAL A 304 9.79 -25.58 -21.84
C VAL A 304 9.45 -26.95 -22.46
N GLN A 305 8.38 -27.06 -23.24
CA GLN A 305 8.08 -28.24 -24.08
C GLN A 305 8.07 -27.87 -25.55
#